data_AF-A0A220SU94-F1
#
_entry.id   AF-A0A220SU94-F1
#
_cell.length_a   1.000
_cell.length_b   1.000
_cell.length_c   1.000
_cell.angle_alpha   90.00
_cell.angle_beta   90.00
_cell.angle_gamma   90.00
#
_symmetry.space_group_name_H-M   'P 1'
#
loop_
_entity.id
_entity.type
_entity.pdbx_description
1 polymer ?
#
loop_
_entity_poly.entity_id
_entity_poly.type
_entity_poly.pdbx_seq_one_letter_code
_entity_poly.pdbx_strand_id
1 'polypeptide(L)'
;EASHRVFKTEHPKIAGIRPTRVEYSFKEIMDGLKRYVEQAREKKYELVIKGYENVTVIEGLGRFLDRKTVGVKNSNAEKEKILSAKKIIISTGSSPYVPEIEGLRETQFFTSDTIWNLDYLPDSFIIIGGGALGLELGQALLHLGSKVAVIEAMPSLLPMTEPEISYMLKDILSREGMEFHTKARITRIGRTSKGKFADILTHDGKKRVEAEEIIVASGRRPNTGYLELKNAGVKTDQVGGIVTT
;
A
#
# COMPACT_ATOMS: atom_id res chain seq x y z
N GLU A 1 1.82 -9.13 11.94
CA GLU A 1 2.12 -9.94 13.15
C GLU A 1 0.91 -10.10 14.06
N ALA A 2 0.26 -9.00 14.51
CA ALA A 2 -0.92 -9.08 15.38
C ALA A 2 -2.04 -9.97 14.81
N SER A 3 -2.44 -9.74 13.56
CA SER A 3 -3.43 -10.56 12.85
C SER A 3 -3.07 -12.06 12.83
N HIS A 4 -1.82 -12.38 12.53
CA HIS A 4 -1.33 -13.76 12.50
C HIS A 4 -1.38 -14.44 13.86
N ARG A 5 -1.16 -13.70 14.95
CA ARG A 5 -1.30 -14.23 16.32
C ARG A 5 -2.76 -14.56 16.64
N VAL A 6 -3.70 -13.72 16.22
CA VAL A 6 -5.15 -14.00 16.32
C VAL A 6 -5.47 -15.27 15.54
N PHE A 7 -5.16 -15.29 14.24
CA PHE A 7 -5.49 -16.40 13.36
C PHE A 7 -4.94 -17.75 13.82
N LYS A 8 -3.66 -17.82 14.20
CA LYS A 8 -3.04 -19.07 14.69
C LYS A 8 -3.64 -19.60 15.98
N THR A 9 -4.10 -18.71 16.86
CA THR A 9 -4.72 -19.10 18.14
C THR A 9 -6.12 -19.68 17.91
N GLU A 10 -6.83 -19.17 16.91
CA GLU A 10 -8.15 -19.64 16.51
C GLU A 10 -8.10 -20.86 15.57
N HIS A 11 -6.96 -21.10 14.90
CA HIS A 11 -6.79 -22.19 13.94
C HIS A 11 -5.54 -23.04 14.25
N PRO A 12 -5.51 -23.75 15.39
CA PRO A 12 -4.39 -24.60 15.75
C PRO A 12 -4.22 -25.74 14.74
N LYS A 13 -2.97 -25.96 14.29
CA LYS A 13 -2.63 -27.02 13.32
C LYS A 13 -2.38 -28.39 13.95
N ILE A 14 -2.10 -28.42 15.26
CA ILE A 14 -1.73 -29.64 15.96
C ILE A 14 -2.99 -30.24 16.59
N ALA A 15 -3.28 -31.50 16.26
CA ALA A 15 -4.37 -32.24 16.85
C ALA A 15 -4.25 -32.27 18.39
N GLY A 16 -5.36 -32.04 19.09
CA GLY A 16 -5.41 -31.97 20.55
C GLY A 16 -5.33 -30.56 21.13
N ILE A 17 -4.91 -29.56 20.34
CA ILE A 17 -5.03 -28.14 20.73
C ILE A 17 -6.41 -27.63 20.28
N ARG A 18 -7.16 -27.04 21.21
CA ARG A 18 -8.50 -26.50 20.91
C ARG A 18 -8.40 -25.05 20.42
N PRO A 19 -9.14 -24.68 19.35
CA PRO A 19 -9.34 -23.27 18.97
C PRO A 19 -9.75 -22.42 20.17
N THR A 20 -9.13 -21.26 20.32
CA THR A 20 -9.53 -20.27 21.34
C THR A 20 -9.78 -18.94 20.67
N ARG A 21 -11.00 -18.40 20.85
CA ARG A 21 -11.36 -17.08 20.34
C ARG A 21 -10.50 -16.02 21.03
N VAL A 22 -9.87 -15.16 20.24
CA VAL A 22 -9.07 -14.04 20.78
C VAL A 22 -9.94 -12.80 20.82
N GLU A 23 -10.12 -12.24 22.00
CA GLU A 23 -10.72 -10.91 22.14
C GLU A 23 -9.65 -9.84 21.94
N TYR A 24 -9.95 -8.87 21.08
CA TYR A 24 -9.04 -7.77 20.78
C TYR A 24 -9.83 -6.50 20.44
N SER A 25 -9.22 -5.33 20.67
CA SER A 25 -9.72 -4.05 20.19
C SER A 25 -8.97 -3.64 18.93
N PHE A 26 -9.68 -3.57 17.79
CA PHE A 26 -9.05 -3.16 16.53
C PHE A 26 -8.42 -1.78 16.65
N LYS A 27 -9.12 -0.82 17.28
CA LYS A 27 -8.60 0.52 17.52
C LYS A 27 -7.29 0.50 18.32
N GLU A 28 -7.23 -0.27 19.40
CA GLU A 28 -6.02 -0.35 20.23
C GLU A 28 -4.84 -0.99 19.49
N ILE A 29 -5.10 -1.99 18.63
CA ILE A 29 -4.07 -2.56 17.74
C ILE A 29 -3.53 -1.46 16.83
N MET A 30 -4.40 -0.71 16.16
CA MET A 30 -4.00 0.34 15.22
C MET A 30 -3.25 1.49 15.93
N ASP A 31 -3.73 1.94 17.09
CA ASP A 31 -3.07 2.95 17.91
C ASP A 31 -1.70 2.44 18.42
N GLY A 32 -1.62 1.17 18.82
CA GLY A 32 -0.38 0.51 19.23
C GLY A 32 0.66 0.46 18.10
N LEU A 33 0.24 0.09 16.88
CA LEU A 33 1.09 0.08 15.70
C LEU A 33 1.61 1.48 15.37
N LYS A 34 0.74 2.50 15.37
CA LYS A 34 1.14 3.90 15.15
C LYS A 34 2.18 4.34 16.17
N ARG A 35 1.93 4.12 17.47
CA ARG A 35 2.89 4.43 18.55
C ARG A 35 4.23 3.72 18.36
N TYR A 36 4.20 2.44 18.02
CA TYR A 36 5.43 1.66 17.79
C TYR A 36 6.25 2.24 16.63
N VAL A 37 5.59 2.59 15.51
CA VAL A 37 6.26 3.20 14.35
C VAL A 37 6.83 4.57 14.68
N GLU A 38 6.09 5.43 15.40
CA GLU A 38 6.58 6.76 15.80
C GLU A 38 7.78 6.64 16.75
N GLN A 39 7.72 5.76 17.76
CA GLN A 39 8.86 5.52 18.66
C GLN A 39 10.08 4.96 17.91
N ALA A 40 9.86 4.08 16.94
CA ALA A 40 10.93 3.56 16.10
C ALA A 40 11.53 4.67 15.21
N ARG A 41 10.69 5.57 14.67
CA ARG A 41 11.14 6.72 13.87
C ARG A 41 12.07 7.61 14.69
N GLU A 42 11.62 8.03 15.86
CA GLU A 42 12.37 8.89 16.76
C GLU A 42 13.69 8.24 17.18
N LYS A 43 13.64 7.03 17.76
CA LYS A 43 14.81 6.38 18.36
C LYS A 43 15.82 5.90 17.34
N LYS A 44 15.37 5.34 16.22
CA LYS A 44 16.27 4.68 15.25
C LYS A 44 16.77 5.62 14.16
N TYR A 45 16.10 6.75 13.92
CA TYR A 45 16.47 7.66 12.84
C TYR A 45 16.67 9.09 13.32
N GLU A 46 15.69 9.72 13.98
CA GLU A 46 15.81 11.15 14.33
C GLU A 46 16.91 11.43 15.35
N LEU A 47 16.98 10.64 16.42
CA LEU A 47 18.04 10.78 17.42
C LEU A 47 19.40 10.36 16.85
N VAL A 48 19.42 9.31 16.02
CA VAL A 48 20.65 8.81 15.39
C VAL A 48 21.24 9.84 14.43
N ILE A 49 20.41 10.46 13.58
CA ILE A 49 20.89 11.44 12.60
C ILE A 49 21.37 12.73 13.27
N LYS A 50 20.73 13.15 14.37
CA LYS A 50 21.16 14.29 15.20
C LYS A 50 22.54 14.08 15.84
N GLY A 51 22.96 12.81 16.03
CA GLY A 51 24.26 12.47 16.59
C GLY A 51 25.43 12.59 15.60
N TYR A 52 25.17 12.78 14.30
CA TYR A 52 26.22 12.92 13.29
C TYR A 52 26.55 14.39 13.01
N GLU A 53 27.75 14.84 13.41
CA GLU A 53 28.21 16.21 13.21
C GLU A 53 28.32 16.61 11.72
N ASN A 54 28.52 15.63 10.84
CA ASN A 54 28.71 15.82 9.41
C ASN A 54 27.42 15.64 8.58
N VAL A 55 26.25 15.53 9.23
CA VAL A 55 24.96 15.37 8.55
C VAL A 55 24.05 16.54 8.89
N THR A 56 23.50 17.19 7.86
CA THR A 56 22.50 18.25 8.03
C THR A 56 21.17 17.78 7.46
N VAL A 57 20.14 17.73 8.31
CA VAL A 57 18.76 17.47 7.88
C VAL A 57 18.13 18.79 7.44
N ILE A 58 17.53 18.80 6.26
CA ILE A 58 16.84 19.96 5.69
C ILE A 58 15.43 19.51 5.30
N GLU A 59 14.43 20.04 5.99
CA GLU A 59 13.04 19.73 5.72
C GLU A 59 12.51 20.56 4.54
N GLY A 60 11.97 19.87 3.53
CA GLY A 60 11.33 20.48 2.38
C GLY A 60 11.36 19.58 1.15
N LEU A 61 10.69 20.00 0.09
CA LEU A 61 10.71 19.32 -1.19
C LEU A 61 11.90 19.81 -2.02
N GLY A 62 12.79 18.90 -2.38
CA GLY A 62 13.92 19.15 -3.27
C GLY A 62 13.56 19.00 -4.75
N ARG A 63 14.04 19.90 -5.60
CA ARG A 63 14.01 19.78 -7.07
C ARG A 63 15.34 20.23 -7.68
N PHE A 64 15.72 19.67 -8.82
CA PHE A 64 16.94 20.05 -9.51
C PHE A 64 16.78 21.40 -10.19
N LEU A 65 17.68 22.34 -9.89
CA LEU A 65 17.82 23.58 -10.65
C LEU A 65 18.80 23.40 -11.81
N ASP A 66 19.81 22.56 -11.61
CA ASP A 66 20.78 22.12 -12.61
C ASP A 66 21.41 20.77 -12.19
N ARG A 67 22.50 20.34 -12.83
CA ARG A 67 23.21 19.08 -12.54
C ARG A 67 23.77 18.93 -11.12
N LYS A 68 24.05 20.02 -10.41
CA LYS A 68 24.72 20.03 -9.11
C LYS A 68 23.98 20.86 -8.05
N THR A 69 22.91 21.54 -8.44
CA THR A 69 22.15 22.43 -7.57
C THR A 69 20.72 21.94 -7.37
N VAL A 70 20.29 21.90 -6.10
CA VAL A 70 18.93 21.53 -5.68
C VAL A 70 18.30 22.71 -4.94
N GLY A 71 17.10 23.11 -5.37
CA GLY A 71 16.24 24.01 -4.63
C GLY A 71 15.39 23.20 -3.65
N VAL A 72 15.33 23.63 -2.39
CA VAL A 72 14.52 23.00 -1.34
C VAL A 72 13.48 23.99 -0.85
N LYS A 73 12.21 23.67 -1.08
CA LYS A 73 11.06 24.48 -0.63
C LYS A 73 10.38 23.81 0.55
N ASN A 74 10.39 24.49 1.70
CA ASN A 74 9.57 24.15 2.85
C ASN A 74 8.24 24.92 2.74
N SER A 75 7.11 24.29 3.06
CA SER A 75 5.78 24.93 2.98
C SER A 75 5.66 26.16 3.90
N ASN A 76 6.47 26.21 4.96
CA ASN A 76 6.44 27.28 5.96
C ASN A 76 7.50 28.37 5.71
N ALA A 77 8.33 28.23 4.67
CA ALA A 77 9.39 29.17 4.35
C ALA A 77 9.00 30.06 3.16
N GLU A 78 9.23 31.36 3.29
CA GLU A 78 8.99 32.32 2.20
C GLU A 78 9.95 32.13 1.01
N LYS A 79 11.14 31.61 1.27
CA LYS A 79 12.22 31.48 0.28
C LYS A 79 12.68 30.02 0.15
N GLU A 80 12.95 29.64 -1.10
CA GLU A 80 13.59 28.36 -1.42
C GLU A 80 15.06 28.38 -0.99
N LYS A 81 15.52 27.32 -0.34
CA LYS A 81 16.94 27.15 0.02
C LYS A 81 17.67 26.51 -1.15
N ILE A 82 18.73 27.15 -1.62
CA ILE A 82 19.54 26.64 -2.74
C ILE A 82 20.76 25.91 -2.16
N LEU A 83 20.95 24.66 -2.57
CA LEU A 83 22.03 23.80 -2.12
C LEU A 83 22.84 23.31 -3.32
N SER A 84 24.17 23.35 -3.24
CA SER A 84 25.04 22.74 -4.24
C SER A 84 25.78 21.54 -3.65
N ALA A 85 26.01 20.50 -4.48
CA ALA A 85 26.69 19.30 -4.04
C ALA A 85 27.62 18.72 -5.12
N LYS A 86 28.69 18.05 -4.69
CA LYS A 86 29.59 17.31 -5.60
C LYS A 86 28.93 16.07 -6.19
N LYS A 87 28.06 15.42 -5.40
CA LYS A 87 27.32 14.20 -5.72
C LYS A 87 25.91 14.34 -5.15
N ILE A 88 24.92 13.81 -5.87
CA ILE A 88 23.52 13.84 -5.48
C ILE A 88 22.99 12.41 -5.61
N ILE A 89 22.35 11.92 -4.56
CA ILE A 89 21.67 10.62 -4.53
C ILE A 89 20.17 10.91 -4.52
N ILE A 90 19.43 10.26 -5.42
CA ILE A 90 17.97 10.39 -5.49
C ILE A 90 17.35 9.17 -4.83
N SER A 91 16.66 9.38 -3.72
CA SER A 91 16.06 8.33 -2.90
C SER A 91 14.61 8.67 -2.48
N THR A 92 13.81 9.18 -3.41
CA THR A 92 12.45 9.72 -3.14
C THR A 92 11.36 8.65 -3.00
N GLY A 93 11.70 7.38 -3.22
CA GLY A 93 10.76 6.26 -3.06
C GLY A 93 9.63 6.28 -4.09
N SER A 94 8.46 5.80 -3.68
CA SER A 94 7.26 5.66 -4.52
C SER A 94 5.99 5.92 -3.72
N SER A 95 4.88 6.18 -4.42
CA SER A 95 3.54 6.36 -3.83
C SER A 95 2.54 5.37 -4.44
N PRO A 96 1.43 5.02 -3.76
CA PRO A 96 0.39 4.16 -4.31
C PRO A 96 -0.11 4.66 -5.67
N TYR A 97 -0.22 3.74 -6.63
CA TYR A 97 -0.82 4.04 -7.92
C TYR A 97 -2.34 3.87 -7.84
N VAL A 98 -3.07 4.93 -8.13
CA VAL A 98 -4.54 4.90 -8.23
C VAL A 98 -4.93 4.85 -9.72
N PRO A 99 -5.58 3.76 -10.18
CA PRO A 99 -5.96 3.61 -11.57
C PRO A 99 -7.15 4.51 -11.92
N GLU A 100 -7.27 4.86 -13.20
CA GLU A 100 -8.42 5.60 -13.71
C GLU A 100 -9.60 4.65 -13.90
N ILE A 101 -10.46 4.58 -12.88
CA ILE A 101 -11.69 3.80 -12.88
C ILE A 101 -12.84 4.76 -12.61
N GLU A 102 -13.90 4.67 -13.42
CA GLU A 102 -15.12 5.48 -13.25
C GLU A 102 -15.66 5.34 -11.82
N GLY A 103 -15.81 6.47 -11.12
CA GLY A 103 -16.38 6.55 -9.77
C GLY A 103 -15.41 6.22 -8.63
N LEU A 104 -14.20 5.72 -8.89
CA LEU A 104 -13.27 5.33 -7.82
C LEU A 104 -12.89 6.52 -6.92
N ARG A 105 -12.53 7.67 -7.49
CA ARG A 105 -12.06 8.84 -6.73
C ARG A 105 -13.15 9.41 -5.83
N GLU A 106 -14.40 9.26 -6.22
CA GLU A 106 -15.59 9.74 -5.53
C GLU A 106 -16.00 8.82 -4.37
N THR A 107 -15.54 7.57 -4.34
CA THR A 107 -15.94 6.61 -3.31
C THR A 107 -15.20 6.72 -1.99
N GLN A 108 -14.11 7.51 -1.92
CA GLN A 108 -13.14 7.53 -0.80
C GLN A 108 -12.59 6.12 -0.52
N PHE A 109 -11.39 5.80 -1.01
CA PHE A 109 -10.76 4.49 -0.84
C PHE A 109 -9.55 4.56 0.08
N PHE A 110 -9.12 3.42 0.58
CA PHE A 110 -7.85 3.25 1.26
C PHE A 110 -6.74 2.83 0.29
N THR A 111 -5.51 3.14 0.65
CA THR A 111 -4.30 2.59 0.03
C THR A 111 -3.44 2.00 1.13
N SER A 112 -2.31 1.38 0.78
CA SER A 112 -1.31 0.97 1.76
C SER A 112 -0.81 2.09 2.66
N ASP A 113 -0.97 3.35 2.26
CA ASP A 113 -0.46 4.49 3.00
C ASP A 113 -1.54 5.03 3.96
N THR A 114 -2.84 4.80 3.66
CA THR A 114 -3.96 5.37 4.43
C THR A 114 -4.75 4.35 5.25
N ILE A 115 -4.60 3.05 4.98
CA ILE A 115 -5.32 1.97 5.71
C ILE A 115 -5.07 2.01 7.22
N TRP A 116 -3.92 2.53 7.63
CA TRP A 116 -3.53 2.67 9.04
C TRP A 116 -4.41 3.65 9.81
N ASN A 117 -5.22 4.46 9.13
CA ASN A 117 -6.10 5.44 9.74
C ASN A 117 -7.50 4.89 10.08
N LEU A 118 -7.75 3.60 9.86
CA LEU A 118 -8.98 2.96 10.31
C LEU A 118 -9.05 2.93 11.84
N ASP A 119 -10.21 3.35 12.38
CA ASP A 119 -10.51 3.31 13.82
C ASP A 119 -11.38 2.12 14.21
N TYR A 120 -12.00 1.44 13.24
CA TYR A 120 -12.78 0.22 13.40
C TYR A 120 -12.43 -0.76 12.28
N LEU A 121 -12.79 -2.03 12.45
CA LEU A 121 -12.62 -3.06 11.43
C LEU A 121 -13.88 -3.13 10.56
N PRO A 122 -13.85 -2.73 9.29
CA PRO A 122 -14.95 -2.95 8.37
C PRO A 122 -15.29 -4.43 8.22
N ASP A 123 -16.57 -4.76 8.06
CA ASP A 123 -17.05 -6.14 7.91
C ASP A 123 -16.54 -6.78 6.62
N SER A 124 -16.24 -5.97 5.61
CA SER A 124 -15.77 -6.45 4.31
C SER A 124 -14.94 -5.44 3.52
N PHE A 125 -14.02 -5.97 2.72
CA PHE A 125 -13.16 -5.19 1.82
C PHE A 125 -13.16 -5.73 0.39
N ILE A 126 -13.23 -4.81 -0.58
CA ILE A 126 -12.75 -5.05 -1.95
C ILE A 126 -11.30 -4.56 -2.03
N ILE A 127 -10.39 -5.42 -2.49
CA ILE A 127 -9.01 -5.06 -2.79
C ILE A 127 -8.80 -5.05 -4.30
N ILE A 128 -8.32 -3.93 -4.82
CA ILE A 128 -8.01 -3.75 -6.24
C ILE A 128 -6.52 -4.00 -6.43
N GLY A 129 -6.19 -5.18 -6.98
CA GLY A 129 -4.82 -5.64 -7.21
C GLY A 129 -4.41 -6.83 -6.34
N GLY A 130 -4.00 -7.92 -6.99
CA GLY A 130 -3.50 -9.17 -6.44
C GLY A 130 -1.97 -9.24 -6.34
N GLY A 131 -1.31 -8.10 -6.16
CA GLY A 131 0.11 -8.01 -5.82
C GLY A 131 0.38 -8.26 -4.33
N ALA A 132 1.65 -8.38 -3.95
CA ALA A 132 2.05 -8.75 -2.58
C ALA A 132 1.38 -7.87 -1.50
N LEU A 133 1.38 -6.55 -1.71
CA LEU A 133 0.78 -5.60 -0.78
C LEU A 133 -0.72 -5.80 -0.58
N GLY A 134 -1.46 -6.08 -1.66
CA GLY A 134 -2.90 -6.34 -1.60
C GLY A 134 -3.19 -7.65 -0.86
N LEU A 135 -2.39 -8.69 -1.10
CA LEU A 135 -2.54 -9.99 -0.45
C LEU A 135 -2.15 -9.95 1.04
N GLU A 136 -1.07 -9.27 1.41
CA GLU A 136 -0.64 -9.11 2.80
C GLU A 136 -1.67 -8.36 3.64
N LEU A 137 -2.17 -7.21 3.13
CA LEU A 137 -3.21 -6.44 3.80
C LEU A 137 -4.52 -7.22 3.85
N GLY A 138 -4.90 -7.87 2.75
CA GLY A 138 -6.09 -8.72 2.68
C GLY A 138 -6.04 -9.84 3.70
N GLN A 139 -4.91 -10.55 3.80
CA GLN A 139 -4.76 -11.64 4.76
C GLN A 139 -4.80 -11.10 6.20
N ALA A 140 -4.16 -9.97 6.47
CA ALA A 140 -4.18 -9.36 7.79
C ALA A 140 -5.60 -8.97 8.24
N LEU A 141 -6.40 -8.39 7.35
CA LEU A 141 -7.80 -8.00 7.63
C LEU A 141 -8.71 -9.23 7.75
N LEU A 142 -8.51 -10.23 6.88
CA LEU A 142 -9.20 -11.53 6.96
C LEU A 142 -8.95 -12.23 8.28
N HIS A 143 -7.70 -12.26 8.74
CA HIS A 143 -7.29 -12.84 10.02
C HIS A 143 -7.84 -12.10 11.24
N LEU A 144 -8.23 -10.83 11.07
CA LEU A 144 -8.96 -10.09 12.09
C LEU A 144 -10.48 -10.29 11.95
N GLY A 145 -10.98 -10.86 10.85
CA GLY A 145 -12.37 -11.26 10.72
C GLY A 145 -13.18 -10.51 9.66
N SER A 146 -12.56 -9.60 8.91
CA SER A 146 -13.22 -9.02 7.73
C SER A 146 -13.36 -10.05 6.61
N LYS A 147 -14.42 -9.95 5.81
CA LYS A 147 -14.46 -10.64 4.51
C LYS A 147 -13.60 -9.89 3.50
N VAL A 148 -12.88 -10.60 2.64
CA VAL A 148 -11.97 -9.96 1.67
C VAL A 148 -12.18 -10.56 0.28
N ALA A 149 -12.49 -9.69 -0.69
CA ALA A 149 -12.53 -10.03 -2.10
C ALA A 149 -11.43 -9.26 -2.85
N VAL A 150 -10.56 -9.98 -3.55
CA VAL A 150 -9.48 -9.41 -4.36
C VAL A 150 -9.87 -9.45 -5.84
N ILE A 151 -9.84 -8.30 -6.50
CA ILE A 151 -10.07 -8.16 -7.93
C ILE A 151 -8.72 -7.91 -8.62
N GLU A 152 -8.33 -8.82 -9.50
CA GLU A 152 -7.08 -8.79 -10.25
C GLU A 152 -7.36 -8.84 -11.75
N ALA A 153 -6.81 -7.86 -12.48
CA ALA A 153 -6.97 -7.76 -13.93
C ALA A 153 -6.21 -8.88 -14.65
N MET A 154 -5.06 -9.30 -14.10
CA MET A 154 -4.22 -10.34 -14.66
C MET A 154 -4.77 -11.75 -14.42
N PRO A 155 -4.30 -12.76 -15.19
CA PRO A 155 -4.67 -14.16 -15.01
C PRO A 155 -4.33 -14.78 -13.66
N SER A 156 -3.31 -14.25 -12.99
CA SER A 156 -2.71 -14.81 -11.79
C SER A 156 -2.44 -13.72 -10.76
N LEU A 157 -2.37 -14.12 -9.49
CA LEU A 157 -1.82 -13.30 -8.42
C LEU A 157 -0.30 -13.22 -8.56
N LEU A 158 0.35 -12.22 -7.98
CA LEU A 158 1.81 -12.09 -8.02
C LEU A 158 2.41 -12.37 -9.42
N PRO A 159 2.03 -11.63 -10.48
CA PRO A 159 2.38 -11.99 -11.86
C PRO A 159 3.90 -11.99 -12.15
N MET A 160 4.72 -11.49 -11.23
CA MET A 160 6.19 -11.47 -11.32
C MET A 160 6.86 -12.70 -10.69
N THR A 161 6.10 -13.65 -10.12
CA THR A 161 6.61 -14.89 -9.53
C THR A 161 6.29 -16.09 -10.42
N GLU A 162 6.99 -17.21 -10.19
CA GLU A 162 6.68 -18.48 -10.87
C GLU A 162 5.20 -18.88 -10.69
N PRO A 163 4.53 -19.40 -11.74
CA PRO A 163 3.10 -19.72 -11.70
C PRO A 163 2.69 -20.63 -10.56
N GLU A 164 3.51 -21.63 -10.22
CA GLU A 164 3.27 -22.59 -9.14
C GLU A 164 3.12 -21.90 -7.78
N ILE A 165 3.93 -20.86 -7.52
CA ILE A 165 3.86 -20.07 -6.30
C ILE A 165 2.53 -19.31 -6.25
N SER A 166 2.13 -18.70 -7.38
CA SER A 166 0.86 -17.98 -7.48
C SER A 166 -0.34 -18.89 -7.23
N TYR A 167 -0.36 -20.09 -7.83
CA TYR A 167 -1.43 -21.06 -7.64
C TYR A 167 -1.52 -21.57 -6.21
N MET A 168 -0.38 -21.96 -5.63
CA MET A 168 -0.33 -22.44 -4.25
C MET A 168 -0.77 -21.34 -3.26
N LEU A 169 -0.32 -20.10 -3.46
CA LEU A 169 -0.71 -18.99 -2.60
C LEU A 169 -2.20 -18.69 -2.70
N LYS A 170 -2.76 -18.68 -3.92
CA LYS A 170 -4.20 -18.49 -4.13
C LYS A 170 -5.01 -19.57 -3.40
N ASP A 171 -4.62 -20.84 -3.54
CA ASP A 171 -5.29 -21.97 -2.87
C ASP A 171 -5.23 -21.84 -1.34
N ILE A 172 -4.07 -21.49 -0.77
CA ILE A 172 -3.92 -21.27 0.67
C ILE A 172 -4.85 -20.13 1.15
N LEU A 173 -4.79 -18.97 0.50
CA LEU A 173 -5.58 -17.81 0.91
C LEU A 173 -7.09 -18.02 0.70
N SER A 174 -7.48 -18.78 -0.33
CA SER A 174 -8.88 -19.17 -0.52
C SER A 174 -9.37 -20.11 0.58
N ARG A 175 -8.55 -21.04 1.05
CA ARG A 175 -8.88 -21.89 2.20
C ARG A 175 -9.00 -21.11 3.51
N GLU A 176 -8.29 -20.00 3.63
CA GLU A 176 -8.44 -19.05 4.74
C GLU A 176 -9.70 -18.17 4.63
N GLY A 177 -10.38 -18.17 3.48
CA GLY A 177 -11.65 -17.46 3.25
C GLY A 177 -11.57 -16.26 2.31
N MET A 178 -10.43 -16.02 1.65
CA MET A 178 -10.29 -14.92 0.69
C MET A 178 -10.93 -15.27 -0.67
N GLU A 179 -11.76 -14.37 -1.17
CA GLU A 179 -12.37 -14.48 -2.50
C GLU A 179 -11.47 -13.81 -3.56
N PHE A 180 -11.39 -14.42 -4.75
CA PHE A 180 -10.56 -13.91 -5.85
C PHE A 180 -11.32 -13.84 -7.16
N HIS A 181 -11.28 -12.68 -7.80
CA HIS A 181 -11.70 -12.46 -9.19
C HIS A 181 -10.47 -12.12 -10.03
N THR A 182 -9.82 -13.14 -10.60
CA THR A 182 -8.72 -12.99 -11.58
C THR A 182 -9.27 -12.87 -13.00
N LYS A 183 -8.49 -12.30 -13.93
CA LYS A 183 -8.98 -11.93 -15.28
C LYS A 183 -10.24 -11.06 -15.21
N ALA A 184 -10.32 -10.19 -14.19
CA ALA A 184 -11.49 -9.38 -13.91
C ALA A 184 -11.15 -7.90 -14.09
N ARG A 185 -11.79 -7.26 -15.07
CA ARG A 185 -11.65 -5.82 -15.28
C ARG A 185 -12.74 -5.07 -14.55
N ILE A 186 -12.37 -4.17 -13.65
CA ILE A 186 -13.32 -3.24 -13.02
C ILE A 186 -13.77 -2.22 -14.08
N THR A 187 -15.08 -2.08 -14.26
CA THR A 187 -15.66 -1.11 -15.20
C THR A 187 -16.18 0.13 -14.49
N ARG A 188 -16.66 -0.01 -13.26
CA ARG A 188 -17.21 1.10 -12.46
C ARG A 188 -17.12 0.78 -10.98
N ILE A 189 -16.86 1.81 -10.19
CA ILE A 189 -16.94 1.77 -8.74
C ILE A 189 -17.98 2.79 -8.27
N GLY A 190 -18.67 2.49 -7.18
CA GLY A 190 -19.66 3.40 -6.63
C GLY A 190 -20.00 3.10 -5.19
N ARG A 191 -20.93 3.89 -4.65
CA ARG A 191 -21.46 3.73 -3.29
C ARG A 191 -22.84 3.09 -3.33
N THR A 192 -23.14 2.33 -2.29
CA THR A 192 -24.50 1.88 -1.94
C THR A 192 -24.92 2.53 -0.64
N SER A 193 -26.15 2.26 -0.16
CA SER A 193 -26.58 2.69 1.18
C SER A 193 -25.84 1.98 2.32
N LYS A 194 -25.13 0.88 2.03
CA LYS A 194 -24.48 0.01 3.02
C LYS A 194 -22.96 -0.11 2.83
N GLY A 195 -22.37 0.61 1.87
CA GLY A 195 -20.95 0.47 1.54
C GLY A 195 -20.65 0.90 0.11
N LYS A 196 -19.86 0.09 -0.59
CA LYS A 196 -19.30 0.34 -1.91
C LYS A 196 -19.46 -0.88 -2.79
N PHE A 197 -19.37 -0.67 -4.10
CA PHE A 197 -19.41 -1.77 -5.06
C PHE A 197 -18.37 -1.58 -6.17
N ALA A 198 -17.99 -2.70 -6.78
CA ALA A 198 -17.23 -2.76 -8.01
C ALA A 198 -18.00 -3.60 -9.04
N ASP A 199 -18.39 -2.99 -10.16
CA ASP A 199 -18.86 -3.70 -11.32
C ASP A 199 -17.64 -4.23 -12.08
N ILE A 200 -17.60 -5.55 -12.28
CA ILE A 200 -16.50 -6.24 -12.95
C ILE A 200 -16.97 -6.96 -14.20
N LEU A 201 -16.12 -6.96 -15.22
CA LEU A 201 -16.25 -7.81 -16.40
C LEU A 201 -15.27 -8.98 -16.27
N THR A 202 -15.81 -10.19 -16.29
CA THR A 202 -15.07 -11.46 -16.26
C THR A 202 -15.37 -12.27 -17.53
N HIS A 203 -14.68 -13.39 -17.71
CA HIS A 203 -14.99 -14.33 -18.79
C HIS A 203 -16.42 -14.92 -18.70
N ASP A 204 -16.99 -15.03 -17.49
CA ASP A 204 -18.36 -15.48 -17.25
C ASP A 204 -19.41 -14.36 -17.45
N GLY A 205 -18.98 -13.17 -17.84
CA GLY A 205 -19.81 -11.98 -17.98
C GLY A 205 -19.66 -10.97 -16.85
N LYS A 206 -20.66 -10.08 -16.73
CA LYS A 206 -20.68 -8.98 -15.77
C LYS A 206 -21.11 -9.46 -14.39
N LYS A 207 -20.38 -9.05 -13.36
CA LYS A 207 -20.69 -9.33 -11.95
C LYS A 207 -20.54 -8.05 -11.14
N ARG A 208 -21.20 -7.98 -9.99
CA ARG A 208 -21.03 -6.92 -8.99
C ARG A 208 -20.47 -7.53 -7.72
N VAL A 209 -19.41 -6.93 -7.20
CA VAL A 209 -18.85 -7.24 -5.88
C VAL A 209 -19.20 -6.08 -4.95
N GLU A 210 -19.68 -6.37 -3.76
CA GLU A 210 -20.01 -5.36 -2.75
C GLU A 210 -19.19 -5.58 -1.48
N ALA A 211 -18.77 -4.49 -0.87
CA ALA A 211 -18.08 -4.48 0.42
C ALA A 211 -18.30 -3.15 1.12
N GLU A 212 -18.00 -3.10 2.41
CA GLU A 212 -18.06 -1.85 3.17
C GLU A 212 -16.98 -0.86 2.68
N GLU A 213 -15.76 -1.36 2.49
CA GLU A 213 -14.59 -0.54 2.16
C GLU A 213 -13.79 -1.04 0.94
N ILE A 214 -13.04 -0.13 0.33
CA ILE A 214 -12.19 -0.41 -0.86
C ILE A 214 -10.73 -0.09 -0.53
N ILE A 215 -9.83 -1.00 -0.86
CA ILE A 215 -8.38 -0.80 -0.81
C ILE A 215 -7.83 -0.84 -2.24
N VAL A 216 -7.12 0.21 -2.65
CA VAL A 216 -6.37 0.26 -3.90
C VAL A 216 -4.93 -0.21 -3.65
N ALA A 217 -4.57 -1.34 -4.25
CA ALA A 217 -3.27 -1.98 -4.15
C ALA A 217 -2.68 -2.34 -5.53
N SER A 218 -3.03 -1.57 -6.57
CA SER A 218 -2.65 -1.80 -7.97
C SER A 218 -1.21 -1.40 -8.32
N GLY A 219 -0.28 -1.51 -7.37
CA GLY A 219 1.12 -1.11 -7.53
C GLY A 219 1.44 0.30 -7.03
N ARG A 220 2.68 0.73 -7.31
CA ARG A 220 3.23 2.01 -6.86
C ARG A 220 3.93 2.73 -8.02
N ARG A 221 3.92 4.06 -8.00
CA ARG A 221 4.64 4.91 -8.96
C ARG A 221 5.83 5.62 -8.31
N PRO A 222 7.00 5.68 -8.97
CA PRO A 222 8.15 6.45 -8.50
C PRO A 222 7.81 7.92 -8.22
N ASN A 223 8.37 8.46 -7.14
CA ASN A 223 8.19 9.85 -6.72
C ASN A 223 9.18 10.78 -7.43
N THR A 224 9.10 10.85 -8.76
CA THR A 224 10.06 11.59 -9.60
C THR A 224 9.45 12.82 -10.29
N GLY A 225 8.12 12.91 -10.36
CA GLY A 225 7.42 13.95 -11.12
C GLY A 225 7.69 15.39 -10.67
N TYR A 226 8.03 15.61 -9.40
CA TYR A 226 8.31 16.95 -8.86
C TYR A 226 9.81 17.31 -8.85
N LEU A 227 10.70 16.37 -9.22
CA LEU A 227 12.14 16.56 -9.08
C LEU A 227 12.78 17.43 -10.17
N GLU A 228 12.06 17.73 -11.25
CA GLU A 228 12.61 18.46 -12.42
C GLU A 228 13.89 17.82 -13.00
N LEU A 229 13.94 16.48 -13.04
CA LEU A 229 15.11 15.67 -13.43
C LEU A 229 15.78 16.08 -14.76
N LYS A 230 15.01 16.66 -15.68
CA LYS A 230 15.52 17.20 -16.95
C LYS A 230 16.61 18.25 -16.75
N ASN A 231 16.53 19.08 -15.70
CA ASN A 231 17.51 20.12 -15.40
C ASN A 231 18.88 19.52 -15.02
N ALA A 232 18.87 18.30 -14.47
CA ALA A 232 20.06 17.53 -14.17
C ALA A 232 20.48 16.58 -15.30
N GLY A 233 19.74 16.53 -16.41
CA GLY A 233 19.98 15.59 -17.50
C GLY A 233 19.76 14.11 -17.11
N VAL A 234 18.94 13.85 -16.10
CA VAL A 234 18.61 12.48 -15.64
C VAL A 234 17.40 11.98 -16.42
N LYS A 235 17.49 10.76 -16.96
CA LYS A 235 16.42 10.12 -17.74
C LYS A 235 15.54 9.23 -16.87
N THR A 236 14.27 9.13 -17.25
CA THR A 236 13.31 8.18 -16.67
C THR A 236 12.76 7.23 -17.72
N ASP A 237 12.29 6.06 -17.29
CA ASP A 237 11.49 5.15 -18.11
C ASP A 237 10.04 5.65 -18.28
N GLN A 238 9.18 4.82 -18.91
CA GLN A 238 7.79 5.15 -19.20
C GLN A 238 6.89 5.30 -17.96
N VAL A 239 7.28 4.70 -16.84
CA VAL A 239 6.52 4.77 -15.57
C VAL A 239 7.11 5.78 -14.59
N GLY A 240 8.18 6.48 -14.99
CA GLY A 240 8.85 7.51 -14.19
C GLY A 240 10.01 7.00 -13.34
N GLY A 241 10.43 5.75 -13.50
CA GLY A 241 11.60 5.17 -12.84
C GLY A 241 12.90 5.75 -13.38
N ILE A 242 13.86 6.07 -12.51
CA ILE A 242 15.16 6.61 -12.93
C ILE A 242 15.96 5.51 -13.64
N VAL A 243 16.43 5.80 -14.86
CA VAL A 243 17.30 4.86 -15.60
C VAL A 243 18.69 4.92 -15.01
N THR A 244 19.18 3.76 -14.55
CA THR A 244 20.54 3.58 -14.03
C THR A 244 21.30 2.63 -14.93
N THR A 245 22.62 2.78 -14.96
CA THR A 245 23.56 1.97 -15.77
C THR A 245 24.38 1.07 -14.87
#